data_AF-A0A9W8GTX3-F1
#
_entry.id   AF-A0A9W8GTX3-F1
#
_cell.length_a   1.000
_cell.length_b   1.000
_cell.length_c   1.000
_cell.angle_alpha   90.00
_cell.angle_beta   90.00
_cell.angle_gamma   90.00
#
_symmetry.space_group_name_H-M   'P 1'
#
loop_
_entity.id
_entity.type
_entity.pdbx_description
1 polymer ?
#
loop_
_entity_poly.entity_id
_entity_poly.type
_entity_poly.pdbx_seq_one_letter_code
_entity_poly.pdbx_strand_id
1 'polypeptide(L)'
;MSLLIQRGLKATLPVVRLSVCHSSTQSSSYGGSANYVPGKQGYAPGFPPPKNSRDAPREKLPPLLASDLPAPKAKSKDEQAVGSAARQYREKLRELRFGYMHDHLVGQEAKRKRNEKSLAKAREVQLDRREKLRKERAEYEVQVRDDPLSAANVLNAEGRTLLGNVDTAGALKEVAASTEPVGYRLAPPRVTISMPEAANAARNSERQRNRRVVGERRHEDNVQALMGLFHEAESFVHYGNLEKKIYEMLNVLAVSQRTLAEMVDDLNKNGGVTSSPEVARRTTELRNTLQGTTGRHGRLGHDGLVQWLDAHPADAEGLIDIEKKE
;
A
#
# COMPACT_ATOMS: atom_id res chain seq x y z
N MET A 1 13.43 12.72 41.93
CA MET A 1 14.01 11.56 41.22
C MET A 1 14.05 11.89 39.74
N SER A 2 15.25 12.08 39.19
CA SER A 2 15.48 12.60 37.84
C SER A 2 15.64 11.45 36.84
N LEU A 3 14.74 11.36 35.85
CA LEU A 3 14.82 10.35 34.78
C LEU A 3 15.64 10.91 33.61
N LEU A 4 16.86 10.40 33.49
CA LEU A 4 17.80 10.66 32.40
C LEU A 4 17.32 9.97 31.12
N ILE A 5 16.94 10.75 30.10
CA ILE A 5 16.58 10.23 28.77
C ILE A 5 17.87 10.05 27.96
N GLN A 6 18.34 8.80 27.85
CA GLN A 6 19.43 8.44 26.94
C GLN A 6 18.97 8.55 25.48
N ARG A 7 19.50 9.54 24.76
CA ARG A 7 19.34 9.65 23.30
C ARG A 7 20.34 8.71 22.62
N GLY A 8 19.81 7.70 21.92
CA GLY A 8 20.59 6.78 21.10
C GLY A 8 21.27 7.52 19.94
N LEU A 9 22.60 7.55 19.97
CA LEU A 9 23.44 7.99 18.86
C LEU A 9 23.32 6.99 17.71
N LYS A 10 22.81 7.44 16.56
CA LYS A 10 22.82 6.68 15.32
C LYS A 10 24.24 6.72 14.74
N ALA A 11 24.93 5.59 14.82
CA ALA A 11 26.24 5.41 14.19
C ALA A 11 26.10 5.53 12.66
N THR A 12 26.67 6.58 12.10
CA THR A 12 26.90 6.73 10.66
C THR A 12 28.15 5.95 10.29
N LEU A 13 28.02 4.94 9.42
CA LEU A 13 29.14 4.15 8.90
C LEU A 13 30.07 5.04 8.05
N PRO A 14 31.40 4.84 8.11
CA PRO A 14 32.36 5.60 7.33
C PRO A 14 32.27 5.23 5.84
N VAL A 15 32.24 6.27 5.00
CA VAL A 15 32.35 6.16 3.54
C VAL A 15 33.77 5.74 3.18
N VAL A 16 33.95 4.50 2.74
CA VAL A 16 35.23 3.97 2.24
C VAL A 16 35.55 4.65 0.90
N ARG A 17 36.63 5.42 0.85
CA ARG A 17 37.21 5.92 -0.40
C ARG A 17 37.94 4.77 -1.09
N LEU A 18 37.45 4.37 -2.26
CA LEU A 18 38.13 3.40 -3.12
C LEU A 18 39.33 4.05 -3.82
N SER A 19 40.49 3.45 -3.60
CA SER A 19 41.76 3.74 -4.26
C SER A 19 41.72 3.25 -5.72
N VAL A 20 42.21 4.07 -6.64
CA VAL A 20 42.30 3.79 -8.07
C VAL A 20 43.48 2.85 -8.34
N CYS A 21 43.20 1.61 -8.73
CA CYS A 21 44.20 0.67 -9.23
C CYS A 21 44.27 0.76 -10.76
N HIS A 22 45.49 0.83 -11.29
CA HIS A 22 45.80 0.96 -12.71
C HIS A 22 45.46 -0.33 -13.47
N SER A 23 44.64 -0.23 -14.52
CA SER A 23 44.38 -1.35 -15.44
C SER A 23 45.26 -1.23 -16.68
N SER A 24 46.15 -2.21 -16.85
CA SER A 24 46.90 -2.43 -18.09
C SER A 24 45.95 -2.74 -19.25
N THR A 25 46.04 -1.94 -20.30
CA THR A 25 45.29 -2.05 -21.55
C THR A 25 45.78 -3.22 -22.40
N GLN A 26 45.02 -4.31 -22.40
CA GLN A 26 44.96 -5.21 -23.55
C GLN A 26 43.59 -5.01 -24.20
N SER A 27 43.60 -4.35 -25.36
CA SER A 27 42.41 -4.03 -26.16
C SER A 27 41.85 -5.29 -26.82
N SER A 28 41.09 -6.09 -26.08
CA SER A 28 40.15 -7.03 -26.68
C SER A 28 38.83 -6.30 -26.93
N SER A 29 38.36 -6.25 -28.17
CA SER A 29 37.08 -5.62 -28.53
C SER A 29 35.90 -6.44 -27.96
N TYR A 30 35.58 -6.24 -26.69
CA TYR A 30 34.41 -6.84 -26.06
C TYR A 30 33.17 -6.03 -26.43
N GLY A 31 32.24 -6.66 -27.17
CA GLY A 31 31.01 -6.04 -27.70
C GLY A 31 29.98 -5.59 -26.66
N GLY A 32 30.27 -5.73 -25.36
CA GLY A 32 29.35 -5.44 -24.26
C GLY A 32 28.41 -6.62 -23.97
N SER A 33 27.80 -6.60 -22.78
CA SER A 33 26.79 -7.62 -22.46
C SER A 33 25.52 -7.39 -23.28
N ALA A 34 24.87 -8.45 -23.77
CA ALA A 34 23.64 -8.37 -24.58
C ALA A 34 22.50 -7.60 -23.88
N ASN A 35 22.50 -7.57 -22.55
CA ASN A 35 21.50 -6.88 -21.72
C ASN A 35 21.98 -5.53 -21.19
N TYR A 36 22.95 -4.90 -21.85
CA TYR A 36 23.52 -3.64 -21.39
C TYR A 36 22.49 -2.50 -21.48
N VAL A 37 22.19 -1.90 -20.33
CA VAL A 37 21.42 -0.66 -20.20
C VAL A 37 22.29 0.34 -19.45
N PRO A 38 22.74 1.44 -20.10
CA PRO A 38 23.62 2.42 -19.48
C PRO A 38 23.12 2.90 -18.11
N GLY A 39 23.98 2.76 -17.09
CA GLY A 39 23.69 3.17 -15.72
C GLY A 39 22.66 2.32 -14.97
N LYS A 40 22.18 1.20 -15.54
CA LYS A 40 21.21 0.31 -14.88
C LYS A 40 21.67 -1.12 -14.77
N GLN A 41 22.04 -1.77 -15.88
CA GLN A 41 22.30 -3.22 -15.92
C GLN A 41 23.35 -3.56 -16.98
N GLY A 42 24.07 -4.67 -16.75
CA GLY A 42 25.04 -5.21 -17.68
C GLY A 42 26.41 -4.53 -17.66
N TYR A 43 27.36 -5.15 -18.34
CA TYR A 43 28.71 -4.61 -18.55
C TYR A 43 28.72 -3.74 -19.80
N ALA A 44 29.33 -2.56 -19.67
CA ALA A 44 29.47 -1.62 -20.78
C ALA A 44 30.31 -2.22 -21.92
N PRO A 45 30.04 -1.84 -23.18
CA PRO A 45 30.90 -2.22 -24.29
C PRO A 45 32.35 -1.77 -24.02
N GLY A 46 33.31 -2.65 -24.26
CA GLY A 46 34.73 -2.44 -23.96
C GLY A 46 35.18 -2.78 -22.55
N PHE A 47 34.26 -3.02 -21.60
CA PHE A 47 34.58 -3.45 -20.24
C PHE A 47 34.11 -4.89 -20.04
N PRO A 48 34.96 -5.90 -20.29
CA PRO A 48 34.57 -7.28 -20.08
C PRO A 48 34.23 -7.54 -18.60
N PRO A 49 33.39 -8.54 -18.32
CA PRO A 49 33.12 -8.99 -16.97
C PRO A 49 34.43 -9.37 -16.26
N PRO A 50 34.53 -9.21 -14.93
CA PRO A 50 35.60 -9.83 -14.16
C PRO A 50 35.69 -11.34 -14.45
N LYS A 51 36.91 -11.88 -14.46
CA LYS A 51 37.16 -13.31 -14.67
C LYS A 51 36.30 -14.14 -13.71
N ASN A 52 35.59 -15.16 -14.24
CA ASN A 52 34.63 -16.03 -13.54
C ASN A 52 33.26 -15.41 -13.17
N SER A 53 32.99 -14.16 -13.52
CA SER A 53 31.64 -13.60 -13.41
C SER A 53 30.82 -13.88 -14.68
N ARG A 54 29.50 -13.95 -14.55
CA ARG A 54 28.60 -14.18 -15.69
C ARG A 54 28.24 -12.84 -16.33
N ASP A 55 28.25 -12.81 -17.66
CA ASP A 55 27.89 -11.63 -18.46
C ASP A 55 26.42 -11.26 -18.36
N ALA A 56 25.55 -12.27 -18.40
CA ALA A 56 24.12 -12.09 -18.27
C ALA A 56 23.66 -12.45 -16.85
N PRO A 57 22.67 -11.72 -16.31
CA PRO A 57 21.98 -12.14 -15.10
C PRO A 57 21.36 -13.53 -15.32
N ARG A 58 21.38 -14.37 -14.28
CA ARG A 58 20.77 -15.71 -14.35
C ARG A 58 19.26 -15.56 -14.61
N GLU A 59 18.75 -16.35 -15.54
CA GLU A 59 17.31 -16.50 -15.71
C GLU A 59 16.70 -16.94 -14.37
N LYS A 60 15.60 -16.29 -13.98
CA LYS A 60 14.90 -16.65 -12.76
C LYS A 60 14.17 -17.97 -13.02
N LEU A 61 14.53 -19.00 -12.28
CA LEU A 61 13.84 -20.28 -12.34
C LEU A 61 12.35 -20.08 -12.05
N PRO A 62 11.46 -20.81 -12.75
CA PRO A 62 10.05 -20.80 -12.41
C PRO A 62 9.91 -21.24 -10.95
N PRO A 63 9.02 -20.59 -10.19
CA PRO A 63 8.87 -20.94 -8.80
C PRO A 63 8.23 -22.32 -8.67
N LEU A 64 8.75 -23.13 -7.74
CA LEU A 64 8.19 -24.44 -7.40
C LEU A 64 6.72 -24.32 -7.00
N LEU A 65 5.89 -25.23 -7.53
CA LEU A 65 4.49 -25.39 -7.17
C LEU A 65 4.32 -26.53 -6.17
N ALA A 66 3.21 -26.52 -5.43
CA ALA A 66 2.86 -27.62 -4.53
C ALA A 66 2.71 -28.96 -5.29
N SER A 67 2.28 -28.91 -6.56
CA SER A 67 2.20 -30.07 -7.46
C SER A 67 3.54 -30.68 -7.84
N ASP A 68 4.62 -29.90 -7.77
CA ASP A 68 5.95 -30.33 -8.20
C ASP A 68 6.68 -31.10 -7.08
N LEU A 69 6.10 -31.12 -5.87
CA LEU A 69 6.63 -31.89 -4.76
C LEU A 69 6.43 -33.39 -4.99
N PRO A 70 7.48 -34.22 -4.84
CA PRO A 70 7.31 -35.66 -4.93
C PRO A 70 6.41 -36.15 -3.80
N ALA A 71 5.35 -36.86 -4.15
CA ALA A 71 4.42 -37.42 -3.18
C ALA A 71 5.17 -38.34 -2.18
N PRO A 72 4.82 -38.31 -0.88
CA PRO A 72 5.38 -39.24 0.07
C PRO A 72 5.01 -40.66 -0.38
N LYS A 73 6.02 -41.54 -0.51
CA LYS A 73 5.80 -42.93 -0.91
C LYS A 73 4.76 -43.54 0.04
N ALA A 74 3.64 -44.01 -0.52
CA ALA A 74 2.63 -44.72 0.25
C ALA A 74 3.30 -45.94 0.90
N LYS A 75 3.29 -46.00 2.22
CA LYS A 75 3.86 -47.13 2.95
C LYS A 75 2.98 -48.35 2.68
N SER A 76 3.56 -49.43 2.16
CA SER A 76 2.93 -50.74 2.26
C SER A 76 2.80 -51.08 3.75
N LYS A 77 1.63 -51.57 4.17
CA LYS A 77 1.34 -51.88 5.58
C LYS A 77 2.35 -52.86 6.19
N ASP A 78 3.02 -53.66 5.35
CA ASP A 78 3.98 -54.68 5.78
C ASP A 78 5.35 -54.12 6.20
N GLU A 79 5.75 -52.93 5.73
CA GLU A 79 7.07 -52.35 6.07
C GLU A 79 7.10 -51.60 7.41
N GLN A 80 5.94 -51.20 7.95
CA GLN A 80 5.87 -50.44 9.21
C GLN A 80 6.18 -51.29 10.45
N ALA A 81 5.95 -52.60 10.38
CA ALA A 81 6.09 -53.52 11.51
C ALA A 81 7.52 -54.03 11.76
N VAL A 82 8.40 -53.98 10.74
CA VAL A 82 9.75 -54.61 10.79
C VAL A 82 10.89 -53.57 10.76
N GLY A 83 10.57 -52.28 10.62
CA GLY A 83 11.57 -51.21 10.58
C GLY A 83 12.19 -50.89 11.94
N SER A 84 13.53 -50.84 12.03
CA SER A 84 14.26 -50.25 13.16
C SER A 84 13.67 -48.89 13.57
N ALA A 85 13.59 -48.60 14.87
CA ALA A 85 13.04 -47.34 15.40
C ALA A 85 13.66 -46.09 14.75
N ALA A 86 14.95 -46.14 14.38
CA ALA A 86 15.64 -45.06 13.67
C ALA A 86 15.06 -44.79 12.27
N ARG A 87 14.61 -45.84 11.56
CA ARG A 87 13.96 -45.72 10.24
C ARG A 87 12.58 -45.07 10.39
N GLN A 88 11.78 -45.51 11.35
CA GLN A 88 10.47 -44.92 11.64
C GLN A 88 10.59 -43.42 11.99
N TYR A 89 11.60 -43.04 12.77
CA TYR A 89 11.86 -41.64 13.09
C TYR A 89 12.21 -40.79 11.86
N ARG A 90 13.08 -41.29 10.97
CA ARG A 90 13.43 -40.61 9.71
C ARG A 90 12.22 -40.46 8.78
N GLU A 91 11.33 -41.45 8.76
CA GLU A 91 10.09 -41.39 8.00
C GLU A 91 9.13 -40.34 8.57
N LYS A 92 8.90 -40.32 9.89
CA LYS A 92 8.10 -39.27 10.55
C LYS A 92 8.66 -37.88 10.28
N LEU A 93 9.98 -37.70 10.31
CA LEU A 93 10.61 -36.43 9.94
C LEU A 93 10.40 -36.06 8.47
N ARG A 94 10.41 -37.04 7.56
CA ARG A 94 10.16 -36.81 6.14
C ARG A 94 8.72 -36.36 5.90
N GLU A 95 7.77 -37.02 6.55
CA GLU A 95 6.34 -36.65 6.52
C GLU A 95 6.13 -35.24 7.07
N LEU A 96 6.72 -34.91 8.22
CA LEU A 96 6.65 -33.56 8.80
C LEU A 96 7.24 -32.49 7.88
N ARG A 97 8.42 -32.74 7.28
CA ARG A 97 9.04 -31.81 6.33
C ARG A 97 8.21 -31.65 5.07
N PHE A 98 7.63 -32.74 4.56
CA PHE A 98 6.74 -32.70 3.41
C PHE A 98 5.49 -31.85 3.70
N GLY A 99 4.82 -32.08 4.82
CA GLY A 99 3.64 -31.30 5.24
C GLY A 99 3.95 -29.81 5.34
N TYR A 100 5.02 -29.44 6.04
CA TYR A 100 5.43 -28.04 6.17
C TYR A 100 5.75 -27.38 4.82
N MET A 101 6.49 -28.08 3.95
CA MET A 101 6.88 -27.57 2.65
C MET A 101 5.65 -27.41 1.73
N HIS A 102 4.74 -28.39 1.74
CA HIS A 102 3.50 -28.33 0.99
C HIS A 102 2.63 -27.15 1.44
N ASP A 103 2.36 -27.01 2.73
CA ASP A 103 1.55 -25.92 3.27
C ASP A 103 2.15 -24.54 2.99
N HIS A 104 3.48 -24.43 3.08
CA HIS A 104 4.21 -23.22 2.72
C HIS A 104 4.04 -22.88 1.24
N LEU A 105 4.14 -23.85 0.32
CA LEU A 105 3.96 -23.63 -1.12
C LEU A 105 2.50 -23.26 -1.46
N VAL A 106 1.52 -23.95 -0.88
CA VAL A 106 0.09 -23.60 -1.02
C VAL A 106 -0.16 -22.17 -0.54
N GLY A 107 0.41 -21.78 0.60
CA GLY A 107 0.33 -20.41 1.12
C GLY A 107 0.98 -19.39 0.18
N GLN A 108 2.10 -19.73 -0.45
CA GLN A 108 2.74 -18.86 -1.46
C GLN A 108 1.89 -18.72 -2.72
N GLU A 109 1.31 -19.81 -3.23
CA GLU A 109 0.43 -19.79 -4.39
C GLU A 109 -0.81 -18.93 -4.16
N ALA A 110 -1.46 -19.07 -2.99
CA ALA A 110 -2.60 -18.24 -2.62
C ALA A 110 -2.24 -16.74 -2.57
N LYS A 111 -1.08 -16.41 -2.00
CA LYS A 111 -0.55 -15.04 -1.99
C LYS A 111 -0.28 -14.52 -3.40
N ARG A 112 0.32 -15.33 -4.29
CA ARG A 112 0.55 -14.95 -5.69
C ARG A 112 -0.74 -14.68 -6.44
N LYS A 113 -1.71 -15.59 -6.36
CA LYS A 113 -3.04 -15.42 -6.98
C LYS A 113 -3.73 -14.15 -6.48
N ARG A 114 -3.64 -13.83 -5.18
CA ARG A 114 -4.18 -12.58 -4.62
C ARG A 114 -3.47 -11.35 -5.19
N ASN A 115 -2.15 -11.39 -5.25
CA ASN A 115 -1.35 -10.29 -5.80
C ASN A 115 -1.64 -10.08 -7.30
N GLU A 116 -1.72 -11.15 -8.09
CA GLU A 116 -2.07 -11.12 -9.50
C GLU A 116 -3.46 -10.50 -9.73
N LYS A 117 -4.47 -10.93 -8.97
CA LYS A 117 -5.80 -10.32 -9.00
C LYS A 117 -5.77 -8.82 -8.65
N SER A 118 -5.00 -8.45 -7.62
CA SER A 118 -4.89 -7.04 -7.23
C SER A 118 -4.19 -6.19 -8.31
N LEU A 119 -3.18 -6.75 -8.98
CA LEU A 119 -2.43 -6.11 -10.03
C LEU A 119 -3.26 -5.99 -11.31
N ALA A 120 -4.06 -7.01 -11.65
CA ALA A 120 -5.01 -6.97 -12.75
C ALA A 120 -6.05 -5.85 -12.55
N LYS A 121 -6.67 -5.77 -11.37
CA LYS A 121 -7.59 -4.67 -11.01
C LYS A 121 -6.91 -3.30 -11.09
N ALA A 122 -5.68 -3.18 -10.61
CA ALA A 122 -4.93 -1.93 -10.69
C ALA A 122 -4.64 -1.52 -12.15
N ARG A 123 -4.37 -2.47 -13.04
CA ARG A 123 -4.18 -2.21 -14.48
C ARG A 123 -5.48 -1.75 -15.15
N GLU A 124 -6.59 -2.40 -14.84
CA GLU A 124 -7.91 -2.02 -15.33
C GLU A 124 -8.25 -0.57 -14.96
N VAL A 125 -8.11 -0.19 -13.69
CA VAL A 125 -8.32 1.20 -13.24
C VAL A 125 -7.39 2.19 -13.95
N GLN A 126 -6.15 1.79 -14.24
CA GLN A 126 -5.22 2.64 -15.00
C GLN A 126 -5.64 2.83 -16.46
N LEU A 127 -6.18 1.80 -17.09
CA LEU A 127 -6.71 1.87 -18.46
C LEU A 127 -7.94 2.77 -18.50
N ASP A 128 -8.90 2.58 -17.59
CA ASP A 128 -10.10 3.42 -17.50
C ASP A 128 -9.73 4.89 -17.28
N ARG A 129 -8.77 5.15 -16.39
CA ARG A 129 -8.27 6.51 -16.14
C ARG A 129 -7.63 7.11 -17.40
N ARG A 130 -6.86 6.31 -18.15
CA ARG A 130 -6.23 6.75 -19.40
C ARG A 130 -7.27 7.03 -20.48
N GLU A 131 -8.33 6.24 -20.57
CA GLU A 131 -9.43 6.47 -21.50
C GLU A 131 -10.24 7.71 -21.14
N LYS A 132 -10.55 7.92 -19.86
CA LYS A 132 -11.21 9.16 -19.39
C LYS A 132 -10.40 10.39 -19.75
N LEU A 133 -9.11 10.40 -19.42
CA LEU A 133 -8.21 11.51 -19.78
C LEU A 133 -8.11 11.71 -21.31
N ARG A 134 -8.24 10.64 -22.10
CA ARG A 134 -8.25 10.75 -23.56
C ARG A 134 -9.54 11.40 -24.06
N LYS A 135 -10.70 11.05 -23.49
CA LYS A 135 -11.99 11.68 -23.81
C LYS A 135 -12.03 13.14 -23.41
N GLU A 136 -11.64 13.46 -22.18
CA GLU A 136 -11.54 14.84 -21.67
C GLU A 136 -10.62 15.70 -22.55
N ARG A 137 -9.48 15.14 -23.02
CA ARG A 137 -8.59 15.86 -23.95
C ARG A 137 -9.24 16.10 -25.31
N ALA A 138 -9.93 15.10 -25.87
CA ALA A 138 -10.61 15.25 -27.14
C ALA A 138 -11.74 16.30 -27.04
N GLU A 139 -12.51 16.28 -25.95
CA GLU A 139 -13.54 17.29 -25.67
C GLU A 139 -12.94 18.70 -25.52
N TYR A 140 -11.83 18.81 -24.79
CA TYR A 140 -11.10 20.06 -24.65
C TYR A 140 -10.57 20.58 -25.99
N GLU A 141 -10.04 19.70 -26.85
CA GLU A 141 -9.58 20.08 -28.20
C GLU A 141 -10.72 20.61 -29.07
N VAL A 142 -11.92 20.02 -28.98
CA VAL A 142 -13.11 20.54 -29.67
C VAL A 142 -13.51 21.91 -29.11
N GLN A 143 -13.60 22.05 -27.79
CA GLN A 143 -13.92 23.34 -27.14
C GLN A 143 -12.92 24.44 -27.52
N VAL A 144 -11.62 24.12 -27.51
CA VAL A 144 -10.55 25.04 -27.90
C VAL A 144 -10.66 25.45 -29.36
N ARG A 145 -11.05 24.52 -30.24
CA ARG A 145 -11.23 24.79 -31.67
C ARG A 145 -12.43 25.71 -31.91
N ASP A 146 -13.52 25.50 -31.19
CA ASP A 146 -14.78 26.25 -31.37
C ASP A 146 -14.76 27.61 -30.68
N ASP A 147 -13.96 27.78 -29.62
CA ASP A 147 -13.82 29.06 -28.90
C ASP A 147 -12.90 30.03 -29.67
N PRO A 148 -13.43 31.15 -30.22
CA PRO A 148 -12.65 32.12 -30.95
C PRO A 148 -11.64 32.90 -30.08
N LEU A 149 -11.80 32.87 -28.75
CA LEU A 149 -10.92 33.54 -27.79
C LEU A 149 -9.96 32.57 -27.09
N SER A 150 -9.97 31.30 -27.44
CA SER A 150 -9.04 30.32 -26.89
C SER A 150 -7.59 30.68 -27.26
N ALA A 151 -6.65 30.48 -26.33
CA ALA A 151 -5.24 30.82 -26.52
C ALA A 151 -4.62 30.19 -27.79
N ALA A 152 -5.11 29.02 -28.22
CA ALA A 152 -4.66 28.38 -29.46
C ALA A 152 -5.12 29.15 -30.72
N ASN A 153 -6.37 29.63 -30.74
CA ASN A 153 -6.93 30.42 -31.84
C ASN A 153 -6.44 31.88 -31.83
N VAL A 154 -6.20 32.45 -30.64
CA VAL A 154 -5.65 33.80 -30.47
C VAL A 154 -4.19 33.88 -30.91
N LEU A 155 -3.45 32.76 -30.95
CA LEU A 155 -2.05 32.68 -31.38
C LEU A 155 -1.88 31.71 -32.56
N ASN A 156 -2.80 31.74 -33.53
CA ASN A 156 -2.68 30.94 -34.75
C ASN A 156 -1.30 31.16 -35.39
N ALA A 157 -0.62 30.07 -35.76
CA ALA A 157 0.68 30.12 -36.46
C ALA A 157 0.61 30.87 -37.80
N GLU A 158 -0.59 31.02 -38.37
CA GLU A 158 -0.87 31.79 -39.58
C GLU A 158 -0.90 33.32 -39.33
N GLY A 159 -0.73 33.79 -38.09
CA GLY A 159 -0.57 35.22 -37.75
C GLY A 159 -1.82 36.09 -37.87
N ARG A 160 -2.95 35.55 -38.34
CA ARG A 160 -4.25 36.23 -38.39
C ARG A 160 -4.94 36.15 -37.03
N THR A 161 -4.47 36.95 -36.09
CA THR A 161 -5.13 37.11 -34.79
C THR A 161 -6.15 38.24 -34.86
N LEU A 162 -7.20 38.21 -34.03
CA LEU A 162 -8.15 39.34 -33.88
C LEU A 162 -7.46 40.65 -33.43
N LEU A 163 -6.22 40.57 -32.94
CA LEU A 163 -5.35 41.69 -32.56
C LEU A 163 -4.38 42.11 -33.68
N GLY A 164 -4.33 41.39 -34.80
CA GLY A 164 -3.39 41.61 -35.91
C GLY A 164 -3.75 42.77 -36.85
N ASN A 165 -4.93 43.37 -36.71
CA ASN A 165 -5.33 44.54 -37.50
C ASN A 165 -4.94 45.88 -36.83
N VAL A 166 -3.97 45.87 -35.92
CA VAL A 166 -3.32 47.11 -35.47
C VAL A 166 -2.12 47.34 -36.39
N ASP A 167 -2.19 48.40 -37.19
CA ASP A 167 -1.12 48.83 -38.12
C ASP A 167 0.21 49.03 -37.38
N THR A 168 0.98 47.95 -37.24
CA THR A 168 2.30 47.92 -36.62
C THR A 168 3.41 48.00 -37.67
N ALA A 169 3.14 48.69 -38.78
CA ALA A 169 4.09 48.92 -39.87
C ALA A 169 5.38 49.67 -39.44
N GLY A 170 5.46 50.14 -38.18
CA GLY A 170 6.62 50.89 -37.67
C GLY A 170 7.58 50.16 -36.73
N ALA A 171 7.24 49.01 -36.12
CA ALA A 171 7.92 48.61 -34.86
C ALA A 171 8.65 47.25 -34.81
N LEU A 172 8.59 46.40 -35.83
CA LEU A 172 9.13 45.02 -35.72
C LEU A 172 10.11 44.63 -36.83
N LYS A 173 11.06 45.53 -37.16
CA LYS A 173 12.12 45.25 -38.14
C LYS A 173 13.43 44.69 -37.56
N GLU A 174 13.53 44.45 -36.25
CA GLU A 174 14.82 44.05 -35.62
C GLU A 174 14.87 42.67 -34.92
N VAL A 175 13.76 41.93 -34.77
CA VAL A 175 13.78 40.68 -33.95
C VAL A 175 13.74 39.38 -34.78
N ALA A 176 13.59 39.47 -36.10
CA ALA A 176 13.44 38.29 -36.97
C ALA A 176 14.76 37.63 -37.44
N ALA A 177 15.89 37.92 -36.80
CA ALA A 177 17.21 37.49 -37.27
C ALA A 177 17.83 36.26 -36.54
N SER A 178 17.11 35.56 -35.66
CA SER A 178 17.71 34.43 -34.92
C SER A 178 16.77 33.29 -34.57
N THR A 179 16.18 32.63 -35.57
CA THR A 179 15.48 31.36 -35.35
C THR A 179 15.85 30.35 -36.43
N GLU A 180 16.98 29.66 -36.23
CA GLU A 180 17.25 28.40 -36.91
C GLU A 180 16.43 27.26 -36.27
N PRO A 181 15.83 26.35 -37.07
CA PRO A 181 15.00 25.25 -36.56
C PRO A 181 15.88 24.08 -36.13
N VAL A 182 16.35 24.09 -34.88
CA VAL A 182 17.02 22.92 -34.30
C VAL A 182 16.00 21.96 -33.70
N GLY A 183 15.88 20.78 -34.33
CA GLY A 183 14.99 19.71 -33.91
C GLY A 183 15.41 19.12 -32.56
N TYR A 184 14.88 19.66 -31.46
CA TYR A 184 14.98 19.04 -30.14
C TYR A 184 13.62 18.53 -29.68
N ARG A 185 13.60 17.28 -29.22
CA ARG A 185 12.49 16.73 -28.42
C ARG A 185 12.43 17.53 -27.11
N LEU A 186 11.62 18.58 -27.10
CA LEU A 186 11.38 19.43 -25.95
C LEU A 186 10.80 18.58 -24.80
N ALA A 187 11.65 18.23 -23.84
CA ALA A 187 11.16 17.84 -22.52
C ALA A 187 10.27 18.97 -21.99
N PRO A 188 9.15 18.67 -21.31
CA PRO A 188 8.27 19.71 -20.79
C PRO A 188 9.10 20.70 -19.97
N PRO A 189 8.86 22.02 -20.15
CA PRO A 189 9.66 23.05 -19.52
C PRO A 189 9.71 22.78 -18.03
N ARG A 190 10.92 22.78 -17.46
CA ARG A 190 11.10 22.59 -16.02
C ARG A 190 10.44 23.78 -15.32
N VAL A 191 9.24 23.56 -14.80
CA VAL A 191 8.52 24.59 -14.02
C VAL A 191 9.24 24.75 -12.69
N THR A 192 10.08 25.77 -12.58
CA THR A 192 10.61 26.24 -11.29
C THR A 192 9.54 27.09 -10.62
N ILE A 193 8.73 26.47 -9.76
CA ILE A 193 7.75 27.20 -8.95
C ILE A 193 8.52 27.88 -7.81
N SER A 194 8.84 29.17 -7.94
CA SER A 194 9.32 29.99 -6.83
C SER A 194 8.12 30.37 -5.94
N MET A 195 7.95 29.65 -4.84
CA MET A 195 6.99 30.04 -3.81
C MET A 195 7.57 31.17 -2.96
N PRO A 196 6.82 32.26 -2.69
CA PRO A 196 7.25 33.31 -1.77
C PRO A 196 7.61 32.76 -0.39
N GLU A 197 8.66 33.29 0.25
CA GLU A 197 9.14 32.82 1.55
C GLU A 197 8.05 32.86 2.64
N ALA A 198 7.22 33.92 2.63
CA ALA A 198 6.09 34.08 3.55
C ALA A 198 5.04 32.95 3.40
N ALA A 199 4.69 32.58 2.16
CA ALA A 199 3.76 31.49 1.89
C ALA A 199 4.34 30.13 2.30
N ASN A 200 5.65 29.93 2.10
CA ASN A 200 6.33 28.73 2.55
C ASN A 200 6.39 28.63 4.08
N ALA A 201 6.61 29.75 4.78
CA ALA A 201 6.59 29.82 6.23
C ALA A 201 5.21 29.47 6.80
N ALA A 202 4.13 30.04 6.25
CA ALA A 202 2.75 29.70 6.63
C ALA A 202 2.42 28.22 6.38
N ARG A 203 2.84 27.66 5.24
CA ARG A 203 2.64 26.23 4.95
C ARG A 203 3.41 25.34 5.94
N ASN A 204 4.61 25.75 6.34
CA ASN A 204 5.42 25.01 7.30
C ASN A 204 4.83 25.07 8.72
N SER A 205 4.30 26.21 9.16
CA SER A 205 3.62 26.33 10.46
C SER A 205 2.34 25.48 10.49
N GLU A 206 1.57 25.44 9.40
CA GLU A 206 0.41 24.56 9.29
C GLU A 206 0.81 23.07 9.34
N ARG A 207 1.87 22.68 8.63
CA ARG A 207 2.40 21.31 8.70
C ARG A 207 2.83 20.94 10.11
N GLN A 208 3.48 21.85 10.83
CA GLN A 208 3.86 21.63 12.22
C GLN A 208 2.63 21.47 13.13
N ARG A 209 1.62 22.32 12.97
CA ARG A 209 0.34 22.21 13.70
C ARG A 209 -0.32 20.85 13.44
N ASN A 210 -0.42 20.43 12.18
CA ASN A 210 -1.01 19.15 11.81
C ASN A 210 -0.22 17.97 12.41
N ARG A 211 1.12 18.05 12.43
CA ARG A 211 1.96 17.03 13.09
C ARG A 211 1.70 16.96 14.60
N ARG A 212 1.53 18.10 15.27
CA ARG A 212 1.21 18.15 16.71
C ARG A 212 -0.15 17.51 16.99
N VAL A 213 -1.19 17.88 16.24
CA VAL A 213 -2.54 17.31 16.39
C VAL A 213 -2.55 15.80 16.16
N VAL A 214 -1.83 15.30 15.14
CA VAL A 214 -1.71 13.85 14.91
C VAL A 214 -0.94 13.17 16.05
N GLY A 215 0.07 13.83 16.61
CA GLY A 215 0.81 13.35 17.76
C GLY A 215 -0.04 13.28 19.03
N GLU A 216 -0.85 14.30 19.29
CA GLU A 216 -1.79 14.38 20.41
C GLU A 216 -2.83 13.27 20.33
N ARG A 217 -3.46 13.05 19.17
CA ARG A 217 -4.41 11.94 18.97
C ARG A 217 -3.80 10.57 19.26
N ARG A 218 -2.60 10.31 18.72
CA ARG A 218 -1.90 9.05 19.01
C ARG A 218 -1.58 8.89 20.49
N HIS A 219 -1.30 10.00 21.18
CA HIS A 219 -1.06 9.99 22.61
C HIS A 219 -2.36 9.67 23.37
N GLU A 220 -3.48 10.29 23.01
CA GLU A 220 -4.81 9.98 23.56
C GLU A 220 -5.19 8.52 23.34
N ASP A 221 -5.01 7.98 22.13
CA ASP A 221 -5.25 6.57 21.81
C ASP A 221 -4.41 5.63 22.72
N ASN A 222 -3.13 5.97 22.91
CA ASN A 222 -2.24 5.21 23.80
C ASN A 222 -2.68 5.28 25.27
N VAL A 223 -3.13 6.46 25.73
CA VAL A 223 -3.64 6.64 27.10
C VAL A 223 -4.91 5.83 27.31
N GLN A 224 -5.83 5.85 26.34
CA GLN A 224 -7.05 5.03 26.38
C GLN A 224 -6.73 3.54 26.40
N ALA A 225 -5.77 3.08 25.60
CA ALA A 225 -5.30 1.69 25.62
C ALA A 225 -4.70 1.30 26.98
N LEU A 226 -3.93 2.20 27.60
CA LEU A 226 -3.38 1.99 28.95
C LEU A 226 -4.47 1.97 30.02
N MET A 227 -5.51 2.81 29.91
CA MET A 227 -6.67 2.75 30.79
C MET A 227 -7.42 1.41 30.63
N GLY A 228 -7.59 0.93 29.40
CA GLY A 228 -8.15 -0.39 29.12
C GLY A 228 -7.33 -1.50 29.78
N LEU A 229 -6.01 -1.49 29.59
CA LEU A 229 -5.10 -2.44 30.24
C LEU A 229 -5.18 -2.36 31.77
N PHE A 230 -5.32 -1.16 32.34
CA PHE A 230 -5.45 -0.96 33.78
C PHE A 230 -6.71 -1.63 34.33
N HIS A 231 -7.84 -1.50 33.63
CA HIS A 231 -9.09 -2.19 34.00
C HIS A 231 -8.99 -3.71 33.81
N GLU A 232 -8.29 -4.17 32.77
CA GLU A 232 -8.04 -5.60 32.53
C GLU A 232 -7.00 -6.19 33.51
N ALA A 233 -6.14 -5.38 34.11
CA ALA A 233 -5.05 -5.84 34.97
C ALA A 233 -5.55 -6.53 36.24
N GLU A 234 -6.77 -6.24 36.71
CA GLU A 234 -7.41 -6.99 37.80
C GLU A 234 -7.55 -8.49 37.46
N SER A 235 -7.69 -8.80 36.18
CA SER A 235 -7.77 -10.18 35.69
C SER A 235 -6.39 -10.84 35.49
N PHE A 236 -5.28 -10.15 35.67
CA PHE A 236 -3.96 -10.73 35.45
C PHE A 236 -3.62 -11.75 36.53
N VAL A 237 -2.93 -12.83 36.12
CA VAL A 237 -2.48 -13.87 37.05
C VAL A 237 -1.28 -13.36 37.83
N HIS A 238 -1.40 -13.34 39.15
CA HIS A 238 -0.35 -13.09 40.11
C HIS A 238 -0.26 -14.26 41.10
N TYR A 239 0.87 -14.44 41.78
CA TYR A 239 1.08 -15.60 42.66
C TYR A 239 -0.05 -15.79 43.70
N GLY A 240 -0.61 -14.69 44.21
CA GLY A 240 -1.72 -14.73 45.17
C GLY A 240 -3.10 -15.09 44.61
N ASN A 241 -3.37 -14.96 43.30
CA ASN A 241 -4.67 -15.33 42.69
C ASN A 241 -4.60 -16.57 41.79
N LEU A 242 -3.40 -17.14 41.61
CA LEU A 242 -3.15 -18.23 40.68
C LEU A 242 -4.01 -19.45 40.99
N GLU A 243 -4.06 -19.90 42.24
CA GLU A 243 -4.87 -21.05 42.64
C GLU A 243 -6.37 -20.81 42.43
N LYS A 244 -6.89 -19.63 42.81
CA LYS A 244 -8.29 -19.24 42.60
C LYS A 244 -8.66 -19.29 41.12
N LYS A 245 -7.80 -18.77 40.24
CA LYS A 245 -8.02 -18.80 38.78
C LYS A 245 -7.96 -20.22 38.21
N ILE A 246 -7.08 -21.07 38.72
CA ILE A 246 -7.03 -22.49 38.34
C ILE A 246 -8.35 -23.18 38.75
N TYR A 247 -8.84 -22.94 39.97
CA TYR A 247 -10.11 -23.49 40.42
C TYR A 247 -11.30 -22.97 39.62
N GLU A 248 -11.37 -21.67 39.33
CA GLU A 248 -12.40 -21.11 38.45
C GLU A 248 -12.36 -21.76 37.06
N MET A 249 -11.17 -21.88 36.46
CA MET A 249 -11.01 -22.50 35.14
C MET A 249 -11.40 -23.98 35.14
N LEU A 250 -11.03 -24.73 36.16
CA LEU A 250 -11.36 -26.15 36.30
C LEU A 250 -12.83 -26.37 36.71
N ASN A 251 -13.44 -25.47 37.47
CA ASN A 251 -14.87 -25.58 37.80
C ASN A 251 -15.76 -25.17 36.62
N VAL A 252 -15.23 -24.40 35.68
CA VAL A 252 -15.87 -24.02 34.41
C VAL A 252 -15.79 -25.16 33.36
N LEU A 253 -15.46 -26.41 33.77
CA LEU A 253 -15.35 -27.64 32.95
C LEU A 253 -16.59 -28.04 32.11
N ALA A 254 -17.62 -27.19 32.02
CA ALA A 254 -18.76 -27.37 31.12
C ALA A 254 -18.95 -26.21 30.13
N VAL A 255 -17.93 -25.39 29.84
CA VAL A 255 -17.97 -24.57 28.62
C VAL A 255 -17.79 -25.51 27.45
N SER A 256 -18.90 -26.01 26.91
CA SER A 256 -18.90 -26.67 25.62
C SER A 256 -18.18 -25.74 24.64
N GLN A 257 -17.06 -26.19 24.09
CA GLN A 257 -16.48 -25.47 22.97
C GLN A 257 -17.56 -25.44 21.90
N ARG A 258 -17.97 -24.22 21.51
CA ARG A 258 -19.05 -24.02 20.55
C ARG A 258 -18.74 -24.86 19.32
N THR A 259 -19.54 -25.88 19.08
CA THR A 259 -19.23 -26.83 18.01
C THR A 259 -19.46 -26.16 16.65
N LEU A 260 -18.80 -26.66 15.61
CA LEU A 260 -19.05 -26.19 14.24
C LEU A 260 -20.54 -26.31 13.87
N ALA A 261 -21.21 -27.35 14.37
CA ALA A 261 -22.64 -27.55 14.21
C ALA A 261 -23.45 -26.44 14.91
N GLU A 262 -23.11 -26.07 16.15
CA GLU A 262 -23.77 -24.95 16.85
C GLU A 262 -23.54 -23.60 16.17
N MET A 263 -22.33 -23.36 15.63
CA MET A 263 -22.05 -22.13 14.88
C MET A 263 -22.82 -22.07 13.55
N VAL A 264 -22.97 -23.20 12.86
CA VAL A 264 -23.77 -23.31 11.63
C VAL A 264 -25.26 -23.22 11.94
N ASP A 265 -25.71 -23.81 13.04
CA ASP A 265 -27.08 -23.68 13.53
C ASP A 265 -27.41 -22.25 13.94
N ASP A 266 -26.49 -21.54 14.59
CA ASP A 266 -26.66 -20.12 14.89
C ASP A 266 -26.66 -19.25 13.62
N LEU A 267 -25.80 -19.58 12.65
CA LEU A 267 -25.79 -18.94 11.33
C LEU A 267 -27.13 -19.17 10.60
N ASN A 268 -27.71 -20.36 10.71
CA ASN A 268 -28.95 -20.72 10.02
C ASN A 268 -30.20 -20.22 10.75
N LYS A 269 -30.25 -20.29 12.09
CA LYS A 269 -31.40 -19.91 12.92
C LYS A 269 -31.49 -18.41 13.13
N ASN A 270 -30.36 -17.76 13.39
CA ASN A 270 -30.30 -16.32 13.57
C ASN A 270 -29.92 -15.60 12.27
N GLY A 271 -29.78 -16.30 11.13
CA GLY A 271 -29.38 -15.69 9.85
C GLY A 271 -27.97 -15.10 9.84
N GLY A 272 -27.10 -15.56 10.76
CA GLY A 272 -25.81 -14.93 11.05
C GLY A 272 -25.93 -13.62 11.82
N VAL A 273 -27.13 -13.28 12.29
CA VAL A 273 -27.36 -12.14 13.17
C VAL A 273 -26.82 -12.50 14.54
N THR A 274 -25.95 -11.60 15.00
CA THR A 274 -25.28 -11.60 16.27
C THR A 274 -26.20 -11.85 17.45
N SER A 275 -25.76 -12.66 18.40
CA SER A 275 -26.46 -12.81 19.70
C SER A 275 -26.75 -11.45 20.33
N SER A 276 -27.86 -11.29 21.06
CA SER A 276 -28.19 -10.04 21.79
C SER A 276 -27.01 -9.41 22.56
N PRO A 277 -26.18 -10.16 23.33
CA PRO A 277 -25.00 -9.58 23.98
C PRO A 277 -23.92 -9.14 22.98
N GLU A 278 -23.78 -9.82 21.85
CA GLU A 278 -22.87 -9.41 20.79
C GLU A 278 -23.40 -8.17 20.03
N VAL A 279 -24.71 -8.03 19.84
CA VAL A 279 -25.34 -6.78 19.36
C VAL A 279 -25.01 -5.64 20.32
N ALA A 280 -25.22 -5.83 21.62
CA ALA A 280 -24.90 -4.82 22.64
C ALA A 280 -23.41 -4.44 22.65
N ARG A 281 -22.52 -5.42 22.45
CA ARG A 281 -21.09 -5.16 22.31
C ARG A 281 -20.76 -4.40 21.02
N ARG A 282 -21.34 -4.79 19.88
CA ARG A 282 -21.13 -4.09 18.61
C ARG A 282 -21.72 -2.68 18.61
N THR A 283 -22.85 -2.46 19.27
CA THR A 283 -23.44 -1.12 19.41
C THR A 283 -22.62 -0.24 20.32
N THR A 284 -22.05 -0.76 21.40
CA THR A 284 -21.10 -0.01 22.25
C THR A 284 -19.79 0.29 21.51
N GLU A 285 -19.22 -0.66 20.76
CA GLU A 285 -18.07 -0.44 19.88
C GLU A 285 -18.39 0.60 18.77
N LEU A 286 -19.56 0.52 18.14
CA LEU A 286 -20.02 1.50 17.15
C LEU A 286 -20.21 2.89 17.77
N ARG A 287 -20.77 2.96 18.97
CA ARG A 287 -20.95 4.22 19.70
C ARG A 287 -19.60 4.86 20.04
N ASN A 288 -18.65 4.08 20.53
CA ASN A 288 -17.31 4.54 20.85
C ASN A 288 -16.55 5.01 19.60
N THR A 289 -16.64 4.28 18.49
CA THR A 289 -16.03 4.67 17.22
C THR A 289 -16.66 5.95 16.66
N LEU A 290 -17.99 6.06 16.66
CA LEU A 290 -18.69 7.27 16.19
C LEU A 290 -18.38 8.49 17.07
N GLN A 291 -18.26 8.33 18.38
CA GLN A 291 -17.83 9.40 19.28
C GLN A 291 -16.36 9.81 19.04
N GLY A 292 -15.49 8.85 18.69
CA GLY A 292 -14.08 9.12 18.28
C GLY A 292 -13.91 9.73 16.88
N THR A 293 -14.93 9.66 16.01
CA THR A 293 -14.88 10.24 14.65
C THR A 293 -15.18 11.73 14.56
N THR A 294 -15.10 12.47 15.67
CA THR A 294 -15.21 13.95 15.71
C THR A 294 -13.97 14.61 15.07
N GLY A 295 -13.85 14.47 13.75
CA GLY A 295 -12.82 15.08 12.91
C GLY A 295 -13.28 16.40 12.29
N ARG A 296 -12.30 17.20 11.87
CA ARG A 296 -12.34 18.56 11.28
C ARG A 296 -13.36 18.79 10.12
N HIS A 297 -14.05 17.76 9.64
CA HIS A 297 -15.09 17.83 8.59
C HIS A 297 -16.52 17.64 9.11
N GLY A 298 -16.78 17.78 10.41
CA GLY A 298 -18.14 17.92 10.94
C GLY A 298 -19.05 16.72 10.67
N ARG A 299 -18.50 15.50 10.58
CA ARG A 299 -19.36 14.31 10.65
C ARG A 299 -19.89 14.24 12.08
N LEU A 300 -21.22 14.25 12.20
CA LEU A 300 -21.90 14.19 13.49
C LEU A 300 -21.49 12.90 14.21
N GLY A 301 -20.99 13.03 15.44
CA GLY A 301 -20.81 11.87 16.32
C GLY A 301 -22.16 11.21 16.63
N HIS A 302 -22.17 10.04 17.26
CA HIS A 302 -23.41 9.29 17.55
C HIS A 302 -24.52 10.19 18.13
N ASP A 303 -24.21 11.00 19.13
CA ASP A 303 -25.20 11.87 19.78
C ASP A 303 -25.66 13.01 18.87
N GLY A 304 -24.80 13.47 17.94
CA GLY A 304 -25.21 14.39 16.88
C GLY A 304 -26.08 13.70 15.83
N LEU A 305 -25.75 12.47 15.44
CA LEU A 305 -26.55 11.68 14.48
C LEU A 305 -27.96 11.44 15.03
N VAL A 306 -28.08 11.11 16.32
CA VAL A 306 -29.37 10.97 17.00
C VAL A 306 -30.13 12.29 16.99
N GLN A 307 -29.50 13.40 17.39
CA GLN A 307 -30.13 14.73 17.32
C GLN A 307 -30.57 15.12 15.91
N TRP A 308 -29.79 14.72 14.89
CA TRP A 308 -30.11 14.99 13.50
C TRP A 308 -31.28 14.12 13.00
N LEU A 309 -31.33 12.84 13.38
CA LEU A 309 -32.45 11.94 13.09
C LEU A 309 -33.73 12.39 13.80
N ASP A 310 -33.63 12.86 15.04
CA ASP A 310 -34.77 13.44 15.77
C ASP A 310 -35.29 14.71 15.07
N ALA A 311 -34.39 15.50 14.46
CA ALA A 311 -34.76 16.67 13.67
C ALA A 311 -35.27 16.33 12.24
N HIS A 312 -34.94 15.15 11.71
CA HIS A 312 -35.29 14.69 10.36
C HIS A 312 -35.93 13.29 10.41
N PRO A 313 -37.17 13.16 10.91
CA PRO A 313 -37.81 11.85 11.06
C PRO A 313 -38.06 11.14 9.72
N ALA A 314 -38.08 11.87 8.60
CA ALA A 314 -38.19 11.31 7.26
C ALA A 314 -36.98 10.45 6.86
N ASP A 315 -35.81 10.70 7.46
CA ASP A 315 -34.57 9.97 7.18
C ASP A 315 -34.38 8.77 8.16
N ALA A 316 -35.26 8.61 9.15
CA ALA A 316 -35.19 7.57 10.17
C ALA A 316 -35.47 6.15 9.62
N GLU A 317 -36.21 6.04 8.51
CA GLU A 317 -36.48 4.77 7.83
C GLU A 317 -35.34 4.34 6.88
N GLY A 318 -34.23 5.10 6.86
CA GLY A 318 -33.09 4.91 5.97
C GLY A 318 -33.15 5.84 4.76
N LEU A 319 -32.00 6.13 4.16
CA LEU A 319 -31.92 6.85 2.88
C LEU A 319 -32.71 6.05 1.83
N ILE A 320 -33.96 6.41 1.61
CA ILE A 320 -34.74 5.93 0.47
C ILE A 320 -33.96 6.40 -0.76
N ASP A 321 -33.37 5.46 -1.50
CA ASP A 321 -32.60 5.74 -2.70
C ASP A 321 -33.38 6.74 -3.57
N ILE A 322 -32.82 7.93 -3.74
CA ILE A 322 -33.38 9.02 -4.56
C ILE A 322 -33.34 8.63 -6.07
N GLU A 323 -32.90 7.41 -6.40
CA GLU A 323 -33.02 6.80 -7.71
C GLU A 323 -34.45 6.34 -8.00
N LYS A 324 -35.39 7.29 -8.11
CA LYS A 324 -36.64 7.19 -8.88
C LYS A 324 -37.43 8.50 -8.82
N LYS A 325 -36.86 9.55 -9.40
CA LYS A 325 -37.66 10.59 -10.03
C LYS A 325 -37.08 10.82 -11.42
N GLU A 326 -37.72 10.15 -12.38
CA GLU A 326 -37.75 10.57 -13.78
C GLU A 326 -38.30 11.99 -13.91
#